data_AF-A0A6M1YY58-F1
#
_entry.id   AF-A0A6M1YY58-F1
#
_cell.length_a   1.000
_cell.length_b   1.000
_cell.length_c   1.000
_cell.angle_alpha   90.00
_cell.angle_beta   90.00
_cell.angle_gamma   90.00
#
_symmetry.space_group_name_H-M   'P 1'
#
loop_
_entity.id
_entity.type
_entity.pdbx_description
1 polymer ?
#
loop_
_entity_poly.entity_id
_entity_poly.type
_entity_poly.pdbx_seq_one_letter_code
_entity_poly.pdbx_strand_id
1 'polypeptide(L)'
;MKDILKEIDSLQKEIKTFRPLDKKLLQQIKEYYEIGLTYTSNAIEGNSLTESETKIILEEGITIGGKPLKDHLEAVGHAQAYDFLYTLIKGKKDLRR
;
A
#
# COMPACT_ATOMS: atom_id res chain seq x y z
N MET A 1 9.57 -22.15 -15.18
CA MET A 1 9.20 -20.76 -15.58
C MET A 1 7.92 -20.71 -16.41
N LYS A 2 7.83 -21.36 -17.58
CA LYS A 2 6.62 -21.31 -18.42
C LYS A 2 5.35 -21.80 -17.70
N ASP A 3 5.48 -22.83 -16.86
CA ASP A 3 4.32 -23.38 -16.14
C ASP A 3 3.86 -22.49 -14.97
N ILE A 4 4.81 -21.86 -14.24
CA ILE A 4 4.51 -20.86 -13.19
C ILE A 4 3.78 -19.66 -13.78
N LEU A 5 4.22 -19.16 -14.95
CA LEU A 5 3.54 -18.04 -15.60
C LEU A 5 2.10 -18.39 -16.01
N LYS A 6 1.85 -19.62 -16.50
CA LYS A 6 0.50 -20.09 -16.81
C LYS A 6 -0.37 -20.19 -15.55
N GLU A 7 0.20 -20.63 -14.43
CA GLU A 7 -0.49 -20.70 -13.15
C GLU A 7 -0.88 -19.31 -12.65
N ILE A 8 0.05 -18.34 -12.70
CA ILE A 8 -0.22 -16.93 -12.38
C ILE A 8 -1.36 -16.38 -13.24
N ASP A 9 -1.35 -16.64 -14.55
CA ASP A 9 -2.43 -16.20 -15.46
C ASP A 9 -3.78 -16.83 -15.11
N SER A 10 -3.78 -18.11 -14.72
CA SER A 10 -4.99 -18.82 -14.29
C SER A 10 -5.57 -18.22 -13.00
N LEU A 11 -4.74 -18.02 -11.98
CA LEU A 11 -5.14 -17.39 -10.72
C LEU A 11 -5.64 -15.96 -10.93
N GLN A 12 -4.98 -15.20 -11.82
CA GLN A 12 -5.43 -13.86 -12.15
C GLN A 12 -6.80 -13.85 -12.83
N LYS A 13 -7.09 -14.83 -13.71
CA LYS A 13 -8.42 -15.01 -14.31
C LYS A 13 -9.46 -15.36 -13.26
N GLU A 14 -9.14 -16.25 -12.33
CA GLU A 14 -10.03 -16.62 -11.24
C GLU A 14 -10.38 -15.41 -10.36
N ILE A 15 -9.37 -14.64 -9.92
CA ILE A 15 -9.55 -13.39 -9.16
C ILE A 15 -10.45 -12.39 -9.90
N LYS A 16 -10.35 -12.32 -11.23
CA LYS A 16 -11.19 -11.43 -12.05
C LYS A 16 -12.67 -11.80 -12.00
N THR A 17 -13.02 -13.07 -11.76
CA THR A 17 -14.43 -13.51 -11.71
C THR A 17 -15.18 -12.99 -10.47
N PHE A 18 -14.46 -12.64 -9.40
CA PHE A 18 -15.05 -12.06 -8.18
C PHE A 18 -15.39 -10.57 -8.27
N ARG A 19 -15.17 -9.92 -9.43
CA ARG A 19 -15.52 -8.50 -9.62
C ARG A 19 -16.97 -8.36 -10.12
N PRO A 20 -17.71 -7.29 -9.71
CA PRO A 20 -17.28 -6.21 -8.84
C PRO A 20 -17.29 -6.61 -7.37
N LEU A 21 -16.29 -6.15 -6.61
CA LEU A 21 -16.26 -6.32 -5.16
C LEU A 21 -17.20 -5.30 -4.50
N ASP A 22 -17.76 -5.68 -3.35
CA ASP A 22 -18.49 -4.75 -2.49
C ASP A 22 -17.61 -3.52 -2.15
N LYS A 23 -18.23 -2.33 -2.07
CA LYS A 23 -17.49 -1.07 -1.87
C LYS A 23 -16.77 -1.03 -0.52
N LYS A 24 -17.38 -1.55 0.55
CA LYS A 24 -16.78 -1.61 1.88
C LYS A 24 -15.61 -2.59 1.87
N LEU A 25 -15.80 -3.77 1.28
CA LEU A 25 -14.73 -4.75 1.15
C LEU A 25 -13.55 -4.18 0.34
N LEU A 26 -13.82 -3.50 -0.76
CA LEU A 26 -12.79 -2.87 -1.58
C LEU A 26 -12.03 -1.78 -0.81
N GLN A 27 -12.71 -1.03 0.05
CA GLN A 27 -12.08 -0.02 0.90
C GLN A 27 -11.15 -0.68 1.94
N GLN A 28 -11.61 -1.73 2.62
CA GLN A 28 -10.79 -2.48 3.59
C GLN A 28 -9.55 -3.11 2.94
N ILE A 29 -9.69 -3.64 1.72
CA ILE A 29 -8.56 -4.19 0.96
C ILE A 29 -7.52 -3.10 0.66
N LYS A 30 -7.97 -1.88 0.32
CA LYS A 30 -7.05 -0.76 0.06
C LYS A 30 -6.30 -0.32 1.31
N GLU A 31 -7.01 -0.15 2.43
CA GLU A 31 -6.41 0.20 3.72
C GLU A 31 -5.36 -0.84 4.15
N TYR A 32 -5.69 -2.12 3.98
CA TYR A 32 -4.74 -3.21 4.24
C TYR A 32 -3.48 -3.12 3.37
N TYR A 33 -3.63 -2.90 2.06
CA TYR A 33 -2.48 -2.80 1.15
C TYR A 33 -1.70 -1.49 1.31
N GLU A 34 -2.33 -0.39 1.69
CA GLU A 34 -1.64 0.88 1.96
C GLU A 34 -0.61 0.72 3.07
N ILE A 35 -1.01 0.12 4.20
CA ILE A 35 -0.13 -0.16 5.34
C ILE A 35 0.96 -1.15 4.91
N GLY A 36 0.56 -2.30 4.35
CA GLY A 36 1.49 -3.37 4.00
C GLY A 36 2.53 -2.95 2.98
N LEU A 37 2.14 -2.20 1.93
CA LEU A 37 3.08 -1.70 0.92
C LEU A 37 3.99 -0.60 1.47
N THR A 38 3.46 0.29 2.31
CA THR A 38 4.26 1.33 2.95
C THR A 38 5.33 0.74 3.84
N TYR A 39 4.97 -0.23 4.69
CA TYR A 39 5.93 -0.94 5.52
C TYR A 39 6.96 -1.69 4.66
N THR A 40 6.51 -2.56 3.75
CA THR A 40 7.42 -3.45 3.01
C THR A 40 8.35 -2.69 2.06
N SER A 41 7.89 -1.63 1.40
CA SER A 41 8.74 -0.81 0.53
C SER A 41 9.83 -0.10 1.32
N ASN A 42 9.44 0.60 2.40
CA ASN A 42 10.39 1.34 3.21
C ASN A 42 11.37 0.40 3.94
N ALA A 43 10.91 -0.77 4.41
CA ALA A 43 11.76 -1.77 5.06
C ALA A 43 12.85 -2.31 4.13
N ILE A 44 12.55 -2.50 2.83
CA ILE A 44 13.56 -2.89 1.81
C ILE A 44 14.66 -1.83 1.68
N GLU A 45 14.32 -0.56 1.89
CA GLU A 45 15.23 0.59 1.83
C GLU A 45 15.94 0.86 3.17
N GLY A 46 15.67 0.05 4.20
CA GLY A 46 16.34 0.11 5.51
C GLY A 46 15.59 0.89 6.58
N ASN A 47 14.33 1.26 6.35
CA ASN A 47 13.46 1.84 7.37
C ASN A 47 13.25 0.85 8.52
N SER A 48 13.32 1.34 9.77
CA SER A 48 13.35 0.50 10.96
C SER A 48 11.99 0.25 11.61
N LEU A 49 10.92 0.85 11.09
CA LEU A 49 9.57 0.65 11.60
C LEU A 49 9.08 -0.78 11.33
N THR A 50 8.39 -1.36 12.31
CA THR A 50 7.61 -2.59 12.11
C THR A 50 6.30 -2.28 11.38
N GLU A 51 5.62 -3.30 10.86
CA GLU A 51 4.30 -3.14 10.22
C GLU A 51 3.28 -2.53 11.20
N SER A 52 3.27 -2.99 12.46
CA SER A 52 2.37 -2.46 13.50
C SER A 52 2.69 -1.01 13.86
N GLU A 53 3.96 -0.63 13.94
CA GLU A 53 4.38 0.76 14.17
C GLU A 53 3.98 1.66 12.98
N THR A 54 4.18 1.18 11.75
CA THR A 54 3.75 1.87 10.52
C THR A 54 2.24 2.10 10.53
N LYS A 55 1.47 1.06 10.90
CA LYS A 55 0.01 1.15 11.04
C LYS A 55 -0.41 2.23 12.04
N ILE A 56 0.18 2.23 13.24
CA ILE A 56 -0.11 3.22 14.28
C ILE A 56 0.19 4.65 13.79
N ILE A 57 1.30 4.84 13.07
CA ILE A 57 1.66 6.15 12.51
C ILE A 57 0.60 6.61 11.50
N LEU A 58 0.17 5.73 10.59
CA LEU A 58 -0.73 6.10 9.50
C LEU A 58 -2.19 6.25 9.93
N GLU A 59 -2.69 5.37 10.80
CA GLU A 59 -4.10 5.38 11.23
C GLU A 59 -4.34 6.35 12.40
N GLU A 60 -3.43 6.41 13.37
CA GLU A 60 -3.63 7.18 14.61
C GLU A 60 -2.83 8.50 14.64
N GLY A 61 -1.88 8.69 13.72
CA GLY A 61 -1.02 9.88 13.69
C GLY A 61 -0.03 9.95 14.87
N ILE A 62 0.24 8.82 15.53
CA ILE A 62 1.10 8.75 16.71
C ILE A 62 2.53 8.40 16.29
N THR A 63 3.51 9.17 16.78
CA THR A 63 4.94 8.90 16.57
C THR A 63 5.46 7.82 17.51
N ILE A 64 6.45 7.05 17.05
CA ILE A 64 7.08 5.96 17.80
C ILE A 64 8.38 6.45 18.44
N GLY A 65 8.44 6.39 19.76
CA GLY A 65 9.62 6.76 20.53
C GLY A 65 10.83 5.88 20.19
N GLY A 66 12.01 6.49 20.08
CA GLY A 66 13.27 5.78 19.81
C GLY A 66 13.50 5.42 18.34
N LYS A 67 12.57 5.76 17.45
CA LYS A 67 12.74 5.59 16.00
C LYS A 67 13.16 6.93 15.35
N PRO A 68 13.98 6.91 14.28
CA PRO A 68 14.35 8.13 13.57
C PRO A 68 13.12 8.87 13.04
N LEU A 69 13.13 10.21 13.11
CA LEU A 69 12.06 11.01 12.49
C LEU A 69 11.98 10.75 10.98
N LYS A 70 13.12 10.52 10.34
CA LYS A 70 13.22 10.17 8.91
C LYS A 70 12.30 8.98 8.56
N ASP A 71 12.34 7.92 9.36
CA ASP A 71 11.56 6.71 9.12
C ASP A 71 10.04 6.98 9.13
N HIS A 72 9.58 7.86 10.02
CA HIS A 72 8.19 8.29 10.09
C HIS A 72 7.78 9.10 8.86
N LEU A 73 8.65 10.02 8.45
CA LEU A 73 8.40 10.87 7.28
C LEU A 73 8.38 10.04 5.98
N GLU A 74 9.24 9.03 5.86
CA GLU A 74 9.19 8.08 4.75
C GLU A 74 7.90 7.27 4.76
N ALA A 75 7.42 6.80 5.91
CA ALA A 75 6.15 6.08 6.00
C ALA A 75 4.97 6.97 5.56
N VAL A 76 4.88 8.18 6.10
CA VAL A 76 3.84 9.14 5.71
C VAL A 76 3.94 9.52 4.23
N GLY A 77 5.14 9.78 3.73
CA GLY A 77 5.36 10.14 2.33
C GLY A 77 4.98 9.03 1.36
N HIS A 78 5.31 7.78 1.69
CA HIS A 78 4.93 6.63 0.86
C HIS A 78 3.41 6.40 0.86
N ALA A 79 2.75 6.48 2.02
CA ALA A 79 1.28 6.39 2.10
C ALA A 79 0.59 7.48 1.25
N GLN A 80 1.09 8.72 1.33
CA GLN A 80 0.60 9.82 0.47
C GLN A 80 0.82 9.54 -1.03
N ALA A 81 1.94 8.92 -1.40
CA ALA A 81 2.20 8.52 -2.79
C ALA A 81 1.24 7.41 -3.25
N TYR A 82 0.91 6.46 -2.37
CA TYR A 82 -0.07 5.41 -2.61
C TYR A 82 -1.48 6.00 -2.87
N ASP A 83 -1.90 6.95 -2.04
CA ASP A 83 -3.15 7.68 -2.23
C ASP A 83 -3.16 8.49 -3.53
N PHE A 84 -2.05 9.17 -3.82
CA PHE A 84 -1.89 9.94 -5.04
C PHE A 84 -2.06 9.06 -6.29
N LEU A 85 -1.51 7.85 -6.31
CA LEU A 85 -1.69 6.88 -7.39
C LEU A 85 -3.18 6.64 -7.69
N TYR A 86 -4.02 6.47 -6.67
CA TYR A 86 -5.46 6.31 -6.88
C TYR A 86 -6.15 7.56 -7.42
N THR A 87 -5.63 8.75 -7.12
CA THR A 87 -6.14 9.98 -7.74
C THR A 87 -5.80 10.03 -9.24
N LEU A 88 -4.61 9.58 -9.62
CA LEU A 88 -4.20 9.49 -11.03
C LEU A 88 -5.05 8.47 -11.80
N ILE A 89 -5.24 7.27 -11.25
CA ILE A 89 -6.05 6.20 -11.88
C ILE A 89 -7.49 6.65 -12.12
N LYS A 90 -8.06 7.44 -11.21
CA LYS A 90 -9.42 7.99 -11.35
C LYS A 90 -9.50 9.21 -12.28
N GLY A 91 -8.39 9.62 -12.89
CA GLY A 91 -8.31 10.83 -13.72
C GLY A 91 -8.56 12.12 -12.94
N LYS A 92 -8.37 12.11 -11.62
CA LYS A 92 -8.63 13.28 -10.74
C LYS A 92 -7.44 14.24 -10.68
N LYS A 93 -6.23 13.79 -10.98
CA LYS A 93 -5.00 14.58 -11.01
C LYS A 93 -4.14 14.19 -12.22
N ASP A 94 -3.33 15.12 -12.73
CA ASP A 94 -2.32 14.88 -13.77
C ASP A 94 -0.99 14.56 -13.10
N LEU A 95 -0.20 13.64 -13.65
CA LEU A 95 1.13 13.30 -13.15
C LEU A 95 2.12 14.48 -13.26
N ARG A 96 1.83 15.45 -14.14
CA ARG A 96 2.72 16.58 -14.46
C ARG A 96 2.47 17.84 -13.63
N ARG A 97 1.61 17.80 -12.61
CA ARG A 97 1.24 18.99 -11.83
C ARG A 97 1.22 18.73 -10.33
#